data_AF-A0A350UMX7-F1
#
_entry.id   AF-A0A350UMX7-F1
#
_cell.length_a   1.000
_cell.length_b   1.000
_cell.length_c   1.000
_cell.angle_alpha   90.00
_cell.angle_beta   90.00
_cell.angle_gamma   90.00
#
_symmetry.space_group_name_H-M   'P 1'
#
loop_
_entity.id
_entity.type
_entity.pdbx_description
1 polymer ?
#
loop_
_entity_poly.entity_id
_entity_poly.type
_entity_poly.pdbx_seq_one_letter_code
_entity_poly.pdbx_strand_id
1 'polypeptide(L)'
;MFDRFKEIELNKIEAGRIAQDLQQKLGVPVRNIQQFETATNQQLAEQVLPLAAEWVPRATRGDIRACLYNLFATKHAHSFVPTMLDWLRVEEHVVAIHAMKSALSVAMRPSDAERVWSVLQFKDLDGADVPFLLQLAKSKKVGVEVNDAILAGLESGTWSVFCFDRLSSVKDDRIREALFSRVNDPDPEVRKRVRRLFALERPLPKSLRKTRGGPDRRVDLFSTEVDNDKLFVVLTLIESQFGVRLPPEIADLAFLEDLPVDRWFRTAAEGESDAGYTFWFRLETDDVVEVVLQRISSPNLSKTP
;
A
#
# COMPACT_ATOMS: atom_id res chain seq x y z
N MET A 1 -17.40 21.34 25.07
CA MET A 1 -16.84 19.97 25.14
C MET A 1 -18.03 19.02 25.13
N PHE A 2 -18.43 18.55 23.95
CA PHE A 2 -19.54 17.59 23.82
C PHE A 2 -19.10 16.27 24.46
N ASP A 3 -19.98 15.69 25.27
CA ASP A 3 -19.68 14.48 26.04
C ASP A 3 -19.59 13.26 25.10
N ARG A 4 -18.36 12.80 24.86
CA ARG A 4 -18.04 11.62 24.04
C ARG A 4 -18.81 10.38 24.52
N PHE A 5 -19.17 10.30 25.80
CA PHE A 5 -19.99 9.19 26.31
C PHE A 5 -21.42 9.25 25.81
N LYS A 6 -22.03 10.45 25.80
CA LYS A 6 -23.37 10.68 25.24
C LYS A 6 -23.41 10.34 23.74
N GLU A 7 -22.35 10.66 23.03
CA GLU A 7 -22.21 10.33 21.62
C GLU A 7 -22.18 8.81 21.35
N ILE A 8 -21.40 8.07 22.14
CA ILE A 8 -21.33 6.61 22.08
C ILE A 8 -22.70 6.00 22.40
N GLU A 9 -23.41 6.52 23.39
CA GLU A 9 -24.73 6.03 23.78
C GLU A 9 -25.77 6.24 22.66
N LEU A 10 -25.79 7.42 22.03
CA LEU A 10 -26.67 7.68 20.89
C LEU A 10 -26.37 6.77 19.70
N ASN A 11 -25.08 6.55 19.40
CA ASN A 11 -24.64 5.58 18.38
C ASN A 11 -25.16 4.17 18.70
N LYS A 12 -25.07 3.72 19.95
CA LYS A 12 -25.58 2.40 20.37
C LYS A 12 -27.09 2.29 20.21
N ILE A 13 -27.84 3.33 20.56
CA ILE A 13 -29.30 3.33 20.44
C ILE A 13 -29.72 3.25 18.97
N GLU A 14 -29.14 4.08 18.09
CA GLU A 14 -29.46 4.07 16.67
C GLU A 14 -29.05 2.76 15.99
N ALA A 15 -27.83 2.26 16.26
CA ALA A 15 -27.37 0.98 15.77
C ALA A 15 -28.26 -0.18 16.24
N GLY A 16 -28.72 -0.15 17.49
CA GLY A 16 -29.63 -1.14 18.05
C GLY A 16 -30.98 -1.16 17.35
N ARG A 17 -31.54 0.01 17.01
CA ARG A 17 -32.80 0.11 16.25
C ARG A 17 -32.67 -0.49 14.86
N ILE A 18 -31.58 -0.19 14.17
CA ILE A 18 -31.30 -0.75 12.84
C ILE A 18 -31.14 -2.27 12.93
N ALA A 19 -30.35 -2.76 13.88
CA ALA A 19 -30.15 -4.20 14.08
C ALA A 19 -31.47 -4.93 14.38
N GLN A 20 -32.34 -4.33 15.21
CA GLN A 20 -33.65 -4.89 15.52
C GLN A 20 -34.57 -4.97 14.28
N ASP A 21 -34.62 -3.91 13.46
CA ASP A 21 -35.41 -3.92 12.21
C ASP A 21 -34.88 -4.96 11.22
N LEU A 22 -33.55 -5.04 11.05
CA LEU A 22 -32.91 -6.06 10.21
C LEU A 22 -33.22 -7.48 10.71
N GLN A 23 -33.15 -7.72 12.02
CA GLN A 23 -33.52 -9.00 12.61
C GLN A 23 -34.98 -9.36 12.34
N GLN A 24 -35.89 -8.40 12.48
CA GLN A 24 -37.32 -8.62 12.22
C GLN A 24 -37.58 -8.96 10.75
N LYS A 25 -36.92 -8.28 9.82
CA LYS A 25 -37.12 -8.48 8.37
C LYS A 25 -36.41 -9.73 7.82
N LEU A 26 -35.23 -10.07 8.34
CA LEU A 26 -34.44 -11.21 7.89
C LEU A 26 -34.79 -12.52 8.60
N GLY A 27 -35.47 -12.45 9.75
CA GLY A 27 -35.82 -13.63 10.55
C GLY A 27 -34.63 -14.33 11.21
N VAL A 28 -33.45 -13.68 11.26
CA VAL A 28 -32.23 -14.21 11.87
C VAL A 28 -31.69 -13.24 12.94
N PRO A 29 -31.02 -13.73 13.99
CA PRO A 29 -30.44 -12.85 15.02
C PRO A 29 -29.42 -11.86 14.44
N VAL A 30 -29.56 -10.58 14.81
CA VAL A 30 -28.61 -9.52 14.40
C VAL A 30 -27.94 -8.90 15.60
N ARG A 31 -26.66 -9.23 15.81
CA ARG A 31 -25.87 -8.73 16.94
C ARG A 31 -25.26 -7.36 16.65
N ASN A 32 -24.84 -7.13 15.42
CA ASN A 32 -24.33 -5.84 14.94
C ASN A 32 -24.57 -5.71 13.43
N ILE A 33 -24.59 -4.47 12.93
CA ILE A 33 -24.88 -4.17 11.51
C ILE A 33 -23.79 -4.74 10.59
N GLN A 34 -22.55 -4.85 11.05
CA GLN A 34 -21.39 -5.26 10.25
C GLN A 34 -21.21 -6.79 10.16
N GLN A 35 -22.08 -7.59 10.81
CA GLN A 35 -21.93 -9.04 10.86
C GLN A 35 -22.18 -9.74 9.52
N PHE A 36 -22.78 -9.04 8.54
CA PHE A 36 -23.21 -9.64 7.29
C PHE A 36 -22.05 -9.69 6.29
N GLU A 37 -21.67 -10.91 5.88
CA GLU A 37 -20.63 -11.15 4.88
C GLU A 37 -21.16 -10.99 3.45
N THR A 38 -21.58 -9.77 3.09
CA THR A 38 -22.15 -9.47 1.76
C THR A 38 -21.15 -9.58 0.61
N ALA A 39 -19.84 -9.59 0.90
CA ALA A 39 -18.78 -9.72 -0.09
C ALA A 39 -18.68 -11.14 -0.70
N THR A 40 -18.95 -12.17 0.11
CA THR A 40 -18.76 -13.58 -0.26
C THR A 40 -20.08 -14.31 -0.49
N ASN A 41 -21.19 -13.81 0.06
CA ASN A 41 -22.50 -14.46 -0.02
C ASN A 41 -23.52 -13.60 -0.80
N GLN A 42 -23.79 -14.01 -2.05
CA GLN A 42 -24.74 -13.33 -2.93
C GLN A 42 -26.17 -13.30 -2.36
N GLN A 43 -26.66 -14.43 -1.87
CA GLN A 43 -28.03 -14.54 -1.34
C GLN A 43 -28.22 -13.62 -0.13
N LEU A 44 -27.21 -13.56 0.74
CA LEU A 44 -27.21 -12.64 1.87
C LEU A 44 -27.19 -11.18 1.40
N ALA A 45 -26.37 -10.84 0.40
CA ALA A 45 -26.33 -9.49 -0.16
C ALA A 45 -27.69 -9.07 -0.76
N GLU A 46 -28.34 -9.95 -1.51
CA GLU A 46 -29.67 -9.71 -2.09
C GLU A 46 -30.74 -9.43 -1.02
N GLN A 47 -30.62 -10.03 0.16
CA GLN A 47 -31.54 -9.79 1.28
C GLN A 47 -31.19 -8.54 2.08
N VAL A 48 -29.90 -8.31 2.37
CA VAL A 48 -29.44 -7.27 3.29
C VAL A 48 -29.34 -5.89 2.63
N LEU A 49 -28.84 -5.81 1.39
CA LEU A 49 -28.56 -4.53 0.72
C LEU A 49 -29.81 -3.66 0.52
N PRO A 50 -30.98 -4.19 0.10
CA PRO A 50 -32.21 -3.39 0.01
C PRO A 50 -32.59 -2.78 1.36
N LEU A 51 -32.46 -3.55 2.45
CA LEU A 51 -32.79 -3.08 3.79
C LEU A 51 -31.81 -2.02 4.29
N ALA A 52 -30.51 -2.21 4.02
CA ALA A 52 -29.50 -1.20 4.31
C ALA A 52 -29.79 0.10 3.53
N ALA A 53 -30.21 0.00 2.27
CA ALA A 53 -30.54 1.16 1.43
C ALA A 53 -31.73 1.95 1.97
N GLU A 54 -32.74 1.29 2.56
CA GLU A 54 -33.84 1.96 3.25
C GLU A 54 -33.39 2.77 4.47
N TRP A 55 -32.35 2.30 5.16
CA TRP A 55 -31.85 2.89 6.40
C TRP A 55 -30.87 4.03 6.22
N VAL A 56 -30.06 4.02 5.15
CA VAL A 56 -29.09 5.10 4.85
C VAL A 56 -29.68 6.50 5.00
N PRO A 57 -30.81 6.87 4.36
CA PRO A 57 -31.36 8.22 4.47
C PRO A 57 -32.00 8.51 5.84
N ARG A 58 -32.26 7.48 6.66
CA ARG A 58 -32.84 7.61 8.00
C ARG A 58 -31.78 7.73 9.09
N ALA A 59 -30.57 7.25 8.82
CA ALA A 59 -29.46 7.29 9.75
C ALA A 59 -28.95 8.73 9.89
N THR A 60 -29.08 9.27 11.09
CA THR A 60 -28.74 10.65 11.41
C THR A 60 -27.23 10.85 11.57
N ARG A 61 -26.52 9.80 12.02
CA ARG A 61 -25.10 9.87 12.37
C ARG A 61 -24.20 9.33 11.27
N GLY A 62 -23.09 10.02 11.03
CA GLY A 62 -22.12 9.67 9.99
C GLY A 62 -21.46 8.30 10.20
N ASP A 63 -21.11 7.94 11.43
CA ASP A 63 -20.51 6.64 11.74
C ASP A 63 -21.46 5.47 11.44
N ILE A 64 -22.76 5.67 11.67
CA ILE A 64 -23.80 4.69 11.38
C ILE A 64 -23.97 4.56 9.86
N ARG A 65 -24.01 5.67 9.13
CA ARG A 65 -24.02 5.65 7.67
C ARG A 65 -22.77 4.96 7.10
N ALA A 66 -21.58 5.22 7.67
CA ALA A 66 -20.36 4.53 7.28
C ALA A 66 -20.46 3.00 7.48
N CYS A 67 -21.02 2.55 8.61
CA CYS A 67 -21.29 1.12 8.84
C CYS A 67 -22.24 0.53 7.80
N LEU A 68 -23.29 1.26 7.42
CA LEU A 68 -24.24 0.85 6.38
C LEU A 68 -23.56 0.80 5.00
N TYR A 69 -22.76 1.80 4.64
CA TYR A 69 -22.04 1.84 3.37
C TYR A 69 -21.07 0.67 3.20
N ASN A 70 -20.42 0.23 4.29
CA ASN A 70 -19.55 -0.94 4.25
C ASN A 70 -20.26 -2.23 3.82
N LEU A 71 -21.58 -2.36 4.05
CA LEU A 71 -22.34 -3.49 3.53
C LEU A 71 -22.38 -3.53 2.00
N PHE A 72 -22.30 -2.37 1.35
CA PHE A 72 -22.26 -2.23 -0.11
C PHE A 72 -20.86 -2.44 -0.69
N ALA A 73 -19.83 -2.71 0.12
CA ALA A 73 -18.48 -3.05 -0.34
C ALA A 73 -18.41 -4.47 -0.92
N THR A 74 -19.23 -4.73 -1.93
CA THR A 74 -19.39 -6.02 -2.60
C THR A 74 -19.78 -5.83 -4.06
N LYS A 75 -19.32 -6.73 -4.94
CA LYS A 75 -19.73 -6.74 -6.36
C LYS A 75 -21.24 -6.91 -6.55
N HIS A 76 -21.93 -7.47 -5.56
CA HIS A 76 -23.37 -7.68 -5.57
C HIS A 76 -24.16 -6.37 -5.39
N ALA A 77 -23.50 -5.29 -4.98
CA ALA A 77 -24.11 -3.97 -4.80
C ALA A 77 -24.19 -3.14 -6.09
N HIS A 78 -23.78 -3.67 -7.25
CA HIS A 78 -23.76 -2.92 -8.51
C HIS A 78 -25.10 -2.24 -8.86
N SER A 79 -26.24 -2.88 -8.59
CA SER A 79 -27.56 -2.28 -8.83
C SER A 79 -27.84 -1.03 -8.00
N PHE A 80 -27.11 -0.84 -6.90
CA PHE A 80 -27.22 0.31 -6.00
C PHE A 80 -26.23 1.43 -6.34
N VAL A 81 -25.33 1.26 -7.31
CA VAL A 81 -24.36 2.31 -7.70
C VAL A 81 -25.04 3.65 -8.02
N PRO A 82 -26.15 3.72 -8.78
CA PRO A 82 -26.90 4.97 -8.96
C PRO A 82 -27.28 5.65 -7.64
N THR A 83 -27.84 4.88 -6.71
CA THR A 83 -28.28 5.35 -5.39
C THR A 83 -27.11 5.78 -4.51
N MET A 84 -26.01 5.02 -4.54
CA MET A 84 -24.77 5.34 -3.82
C MET A 84 -24.17 6.66 -4.29
N LEU A 85 -24.21 6.93 -5.59
CA LEU A 85 -23.78 8.22 -6.14
C LEU A 85 -24.69 9.36 -5.70
N ASP A 86 -26.00 9.14 -5.62
CA ASP A 86 -26.94 10.15 -5.11
C ASP A 86 -26.68 10.47 -3.63
N TRP A 87 -26.40 9.45 -2.81
CA TRP A 87 -25.97 9.64 -1.42
C TRP A 87 -24.63 10.36 -1.31
N LEU A 88 -23.63 9.96 -2.12
CA LEU A 88 -22.31 10.58 -2.09
C LEU A 88 -22.37 12.08 -2.39
N ARG A 89 -23.24 12.53 -3.31
CA ARG A 89 -23.38 13.97 -3.62
C ARG A 89 -23.70 14.80 -2.38
N VAL A 90 -24.61 14.33 -1.54
CA VAL A 90 -25.12 15.07 -0.38
C VAL A 90 -24.43 14.71 0.94
N GLU A 91 -23.58 13.68 0.96
CA GLU A 91 -22.84 13.30 2.16
C GLU A 91 -21.74 14.31 2.48
N GLU A 92 -21.71 14.73 3.75
CA GLU A 92 -20.76 15.71 4.30
C GLU A 92 -19.84 15.08 5.37
N HIS A 93 -20.21 13.93 5.94
CA HIS A 93 -19.43 13.32 7.00
C HIS A 93 -18.23 12.55 6.45
N VAL A 94 -17.01 13.01 6.73
CA VAL A 94 -15.74 12.48 6.18
C VAL A 94 -15.64 10.95 6.25
N VAL A 95 -15.90 10.34 7.42
CA VAL A 95 -15.82 8.88 7.59
C VAL A 95 -16.84 8.15 6.70
N ALA A 96 -18.03 8.74 6.53
CA ALA A 96 -19.08 8.16 5.71
C ALA A 96 -18.75 8.32 4.22
N ILE A 97 -18.17 9.46 3.81
CA ILE A 97 -17.64 9.66 2.46
C ILE A 97 -16.60 8.59 2.13
N HIS A 98 -15.65 8.33 3.02
CA HIS A 98 -14.59 7.33 2.79
C HIS A 98 -15.16 5.91 2.66
N ALA A 99 -16.07 5.53 3.55
CA ALA A 99 -16.77 4.24 3.46
C ALA A 99 -17.57 4.12 2.14
N MET A 100 -18.23 5.19 1.71
CA MET A 100 -18.97 5.23 0.45
C MET A 100 -18.06 5.07 -0.77
N LYS A 101 -16.96 5.83 -0.84
CA LYS A 101 -15.98 5.74 -1.93
C LYS A 101 -15.36 4.34 -2.01
N SER A 102 -15.03 3.75 -0.86
CA SER A 102 -14.58 2.36 -0.76
C SER A 102 -15.63 1.38 -1.32
N ALA A 103 -16.89 1.50 -0.90
CA ALA A 103 -17.97 0.66 -1.39
C ALA A 103 -18.19 0.81 -2.91
N LEU A 104 -18.16 2.04 -3.43
CA LEU A 104 -18.25 2.32 -4.87
C LEU A 104 -17.11 1.67 -5.65
N SER A 105 -15.87 1.71 -5.14
CA SER A 105 -14.71 1.10 -5.80
C SER A 105 -14.89 -0.41 -6.05
N VAL A 106 -15.58 -1.10 -5.13
CA VAL A 106 -15.87 -2.53 -5.23
C VAL A 106 -17.11 -2.81 -6.08
N ALA A 107 -18.16 -2.00 -5.94
CA ALA A 107 -19.45 -2.24 -6.58
C ALA A 107 -19.49 -1.82 -8.06
N MET A 108 -18.70 -0.82 -8.45
CA MET A 108 -18.77 -0.25 -9.80
C MET A 108 -18.23 -1.18 -10.89
N ARG A 109 -18.78 -1.03 -12.10
CA ARG A 109 -18.26 -1.62 -13.33
C ARG A 109 -17.53 -0.57 -14.17
N PRO A 110 -16.73 -0.99 -15.17
CA PRO A 110 -16.11 -0.05 -16.10
C PRO A 110 -17.10 0.87 -16.83
N SER A 111 -18.35 0.42 -17.04
CA SER A 111 -19.42 1.21 -17.64
C SER A 111 -19.85 2.41 -16.80
N ASP A 112 -19.63 2.37 -15.48
CA ASP A 112 -20.08 3.41 -14.55
C ASP A 112 -19.08 4.55 -14.40
N ALA A 113 -17.88 4.42 -14.98
CA ALA A 113 -16.74 5.30 -14.73
C ALA A 113 -17.06 6.78 -14.95
N GLU A 114 -17.78 7.14 -16.02
CA GLU A 114 -18.20 8.53 -16.28
C GLU A 114 -19.11 9.08 -15.17
N ARG A 115 -20.12 8.30 -14.80
CA ARG A 115 -21.09 8.70 -13.78
C ARG A 115 -20.43 8.83 -12.41
N VAL A 116 -19.56 7.89 -12.06
CA VAL A 116 -18.77 7.92 -10.82
C VAL A 116 -17.86 9.15 -10.80
N TRP A 117 -17.08 9.36 -11.87
CA TRP A 117 -16.15 10.47 -11.97
C TRP A 117 -16.85 11.83 -11.88
N SER A 118 -17.99 11.98 -12.56
CA SER A 118 -18.77 13.22 -12.51
C SER A 118 -19.24 13.65 -11.12
N VAL A 119 -19.32 12.71 -10.17
CA VAL A 119 -19.62 13.01 -8.76
C VAL A 119 -18.33 13.20 -7.96
N LEU A 120 -17.34 12.35 -8.20
CA LEU A 120 -16.10 12.32 -7.44
C LEU A 120 -15.25 13.58 -7.63
N GLN A 121 -15.23 14.17 -8.83
CA GLN A 121 -14.45 15.38 -9.14
C GLN A 121 -14.86 16.62 -8.31
N PHE A 122 -16.04 16.60 -7.69
CA PHE A 122 -16.54 17.67 -6.83
C PHE A 122 -16.39 17.35 -5.33
N LYS A 123 -15.67 16.28 -4.99
CA LYS A 123 -15.35 15.90 -3.61
C LYS A 123 -13.87 16.12 -3.36
N ASP A 124 -13.53 16.39 -2.10
CA ASP A 124 -12.14 16.40 -1.67
C ASP A 124 -11.54 15.02 -1.90
N LEU A 125 -10.40 15.01 -2.60
CA LEU A 125 -9.62 13.81 -2.87
C LEU A 125 -8.44 13.75 -1.89
N ASP A 126 -8.17 12.57 -1.36
CA ASP A 126 -7.03 12.34 -0.49
C ASP A 126 -6.25 11.06 -0.85
N GLY A 127 -5.21 10.74 -0.07
CA GLY A 127 -4.39 9.56 -0.30
C GLY A 127 -5.17 8.23 -0.23
N ALA A 128 -6.27 8.16 0.51
CA ALA A 128 -7.11 6.96 0.60
C ALA A 128 -7.89 6.71 -0.70
N ASP A 129 -8.12 7.75 -1.50
CA ASP A 129 -8.82 7.67 -2.79
C ASP A 129 -7.95 7.16 -3.94
N VAL A 130 -6.62 7.17 -3.79
CA VAL A 130 -5.68 6.75 -4.84
C VAL A 130 -6.03 5.38 -5.47
N PRO A 131 -6.27 4.29 -4.73
CA PRO A 131 -6.66 3.02 -5.36
C PRO A 131 -7.94 3.13 -6.21
N PHE A 132 -8.90 3.95 -5.80
CA PHE A 132 -10.14 4.20 -6.55
C PHE A 132 -9.88 5.02 -7.82
N LEU A 133 -9.05 6.07 -7.72
CA LEU A 133 -8.61 6.86 -8.87
C LEU A 133 -7.83 6.00 -9.88
N LEU A 134 -6.95 5.10 -9.43
CA LEU A 134 -6.22 4.18 -10.32
C LEU A 134 -7.13 3.20 -11.06
N GLN A 135 -8.26 2.84 -10.48
CA GLN A 135 -9.28 2.05 -11.16
C GLN A 135 -9.98 2.87 -12.25
N LEU A 136 -10.33 4.12 -11.96
CA LEU A 136 -10.95 5.04 -12.91
C LEU A 136 -10.01 5.48 -14.04
N ALA A 137 -8.72 5.65 -13.75
CA ALA A 137 -7.66 5.99 -14.71
C ALA A 137 -7.55 5.00 -15.88
N LYS A 138 -7.96 3.73 -15.66
CA LYS A 138 -7.99 2.70 -16.71
C LYS A 138 -9.15 2.87 -17.70
N SER A 139 -10.12 3.73 -17.40
CA SER A 139 -11.26 3.99 -18.27
C SER A 139 -10.84 4.80 -19.49
N LYS A 140 -11.25 4.37 -20.69
CA LYS A 140 -11.04 5.13 -21.92
C LYS A 140 -11.80 6.46 -21.96
N LYS A 141 -12.83 6.61 -21.13
CA LYS A 141 -13.75 7.76 -21.17
C LYS A 141 -13.31 8.90 -20.25
N VAL A 142 -12.83 8.56 -19.06
CA VAL A 142 -12.44 9.54 -18.02
C VAL A 142 -10.98 9.44 -17.59
N GLY A 143 -10.23 8.47 -18.13
CA GLY A 143 -8.87 8.19 -17.66
C GLY A 143 -7.92 9.37 -17.77
N VAL A 144 -8.07 10.20 -18.83
CA VAL A 144 -7.29 11.42 -19.01
C VAL A 144 -7.57 12.42 -17.88
N GLU A 145 -8.83 12.75 -17.63
CA GLU A 145 -9.24 13.68 -16.56
C GLU A 145 -8.82 13.19 -15.17
N VAL A 146 -8.92 11.87 -14.93
CA VAL A 146 -8.49 11.26 -13.67
C VAL A 146 -6.98 11.34 -13.51
N ASN A 147 -6.20 11.10 -14.57
CA ASN A 147 -4.76 11.30 -14.54
C ASN A 147 -4.38 12.76 -14.31
N ASP A 148 -5.12 13.70 -14.91
CA ASP A 148 -4.91 15.14 -14.68
C ASP A 148 -5.17 15.50 -13.20
N ALA A 149 -6.19 14.92 -12.57
CA ALA A 149 -6.44 15.10 -11.13
C ALA A 149 -5.35 14.46 -10.26
N ILE A 150 -4.85 13.28 -10.63
CA ILE A 150 -3.71 12.65 -9.96
C ILE A 150 -2.47 13.55 -10.07
N LEU A 151 -2.20 14.10 -11.26
CA LEU A 151 -1.08 15.01 -11.48
C LEU A 151 -1.20 16.27 -10.63
N ALA A 152 -2.37 16.92 -10.65
CA ALA A 152 -2.63 18.10 -9.83
C ALA A 152 -2.41 17.83 -8.32
N GLY A 153 -2.84 16.66 -7.83
CA GLY A 153 -2.60 16.28 -6.44
C GLY A 153 -1.15 15.95 -6.09
N LEU A 154 -0.32 15.55 -7.07
CA LEU A 154 1.13 15.42 -6.90
C LEU A 154 1.79 16.79 -6.78
N GLU A 155 1.40 17.72 -7.64
CA GLU A 155 1.93 19.09 -7.69
C GLU A 155 1.57 19.89 -6.43
N SER A 156 0.36 19.70 -5.89
CA SER A 156 -0.10 20.35 -4.66
C SER A 156 0.41 19.69 -3.37
N GLY A 157 0.98 18.48 -3.45
CA GLY A 157 1.35 17.68 -2.27
C GLY A 157 0.16 17.07 -1.53
N THR A 158 -1.00 16.93 -2.17
CA THR A 158 -2.19 16.29 -1.59
C THR A 158 -1.96 14.80 -1.30
N TRP A 159 -1.16 14.12 -2.12
CA TRP A 159 -0.89 12.70 -1.93
C TRP A 159 0.21 12.45 -0.92
N SER A 160 -0.09 11.54 0.02
CA SER A 160 0.92 11.02 0.95
C SER A 160 2.02 10.26 0.20
N VAL A 161 3.24 10.27 0.75
CA VAL A 161 4.39 9.47 0.25
C VAL A 161 4.05 7.97 0.12
N PHE A 162 3.16 7.45 0.97
CA PHE A 162 2.71 6.06 0.92
C PHE A 162 1.92 5.72 -0.34
N CYS A 163 1.42 6.72 -1.07
CA CYS A 163 0.72 6.54 -2.33
C CYS A 163 1.67 6.40 -3.54
N PHE A 164 2.94 6.78 -3.41
CA PHE A 164 3.83 6.96 -4.55
C PHE A 164 4.08 5.68 -5.35
N ASP A 165 4.19 4.52 -4.68
CA ASP A 165 4.31 3.21 -5.37
C ASP A 165 3.10 2.87 -6.23
N ARG A 166 1.92 3.24 -5.74
CA ARG A 166 0.69 2.98 -6.47
C ARG A 166 0.61 3.93 -7.67
N LEU A 167 0.95 5.20 -7.46
CA LEU A 167 0.97 6.22 -8.51
C LEU A 167 2.04 5.96 -9.57
N SER A 168 3.19 5.38 -9.22
CA SER A 168 4.24 5.03 -10.19
C SER A 168 3.81 3.92 -11.17
N SER A 169 2.70 3.22 -10.90
CA SER A 169 2.13 2.23 -11.81
C SER A 169 1.24 2.83 -12.92
N VAL A 170 0.93 4.13 -12.83
CA VAL A 170 0.13 4.83 -13.84
C VAL A 170 0.93 4.94 -15.13
N LYS A 171 0.31 4.59 -16.26
CA LYS A 171 0.89 4.70 -17.60
C LYS A 171 0.70 6.11 -18.17
N ASP A 172 1.21 7.12 -17.46
CA ASP A 172 1.21 8.52 -17.88
C ASP A 172 2.58 9.12 -17.55
N ASP A 173 3.32 9.52 -18.59
CA ASP A 173 4.69 10.01 -18.45
C ASP A 173 4.75 11.29 -17.60
N ARG A 174 3.70 12.12 -17.62
CA ARG A 174 3.62 13.35 -16.82
C ARG A 174 3.59 13.06 -15.32
N ILE A 175 2.81 12.05 -14.92
CA ILE A 175 2.75 11.59 -13.52
C ILE A 175 4.11 11.04 -13.09
N ARG A 176 4.77 10.28 -13.97
CA ARG A 176 6.10 9.74 -13.72
C ARG A 176 7.15 10.85 -13.56
N GLU A 177 7.14 11.84 -14.44
CA GLU A 177 8.02 13.02 -14.36
C GLU A 177 7.76 13.83 -13.10
N ALA A 178 6.50 14.06 -12.75
CA ALA A 178 6.12 14.76 -11.52
C ALA A 178 6.62 14.02 -10.27
N LEU A 179 6.46 12.69 -10.20
CA LEU A 179 7.04 11.88 -9.13
C LEU A 179 8.58 11.98 -9.10
N PHE A 180 9.23 11.89 -10.25
CA PHE A 180 10.70 11.97 -10.33
C PHE A 180 11.24 13.34 -9.88
N SER A 181 10.52 14.42 -10.19
CA SER A 181 10.91 15.79 -9.79
C SER A 181 11.07 15.96 -8.27
N ARG A 182 10.43 15.08 -7.49
CA ARG A 182 10.46 15.06 -6.01
C ARG A 182 11.73 14.40 -5.45
N VAL A 183 12.71 14.04 -6.27
CA VAL A 183 14.00 13.45 -5.81
C VAL A 183 14.80 14.37 -4.88
N ASN A 184 14.56 15.70 -4.98
CA ASN A 184 15.19 16.75 -4.18
C ASN A 184 14.18 17.42 -3.21
N ASP A 185 13.06 16.77 -2.90
CA ASP A 185 12.06 17.28 -1.95
C ASP A 185 12.70 17.63 -0.60
N PRO A 186 12.27 18.70 0.11
CA PRO A 186 12.77 19.00 1.46
C PRO A 186 12.54 17.84 2.46
N ASP A 187 11.50 17.04 2.29
CA ASP A 187 11.19 15.89 3.14
C ASP A 187 12.12 14.68 2.82
N PRO A 188 12.94 14.23 3.79
CA PRO A 188 13.82 13.07 3.59
C PRO A 188 13.08 11.78 3.22
N GLU A 189 11.89 11.54 3.76
CA GLU A 189 11.11 10.34 3.46
C GLU A 189 10.61 10.35 2.01
N VAL A 190 10.19 11.51 1.52
CA VAL A 190 9.81 11.70 0.11
C VAL A 190 11.01 11.44 -0.80
N ARG A 191 12.17 12.05 -0.51
CA ARG A 191 13.39 11.81 -1.31
C ARG A 191 13.77 10.34 -1.35
N LYS A 192 13.81 9.68 -0.19
CA LYS A 192 14.13 8.26 -0.05
C LYS A 192 13.17 7.40 -0.89
N ARG A 193 11.87 7.65 -0.79
CA ARG A 193 10.86 6.89 -1.54
C ARG A 193 10.98 7.09 -3.03
N VAL A 194 11.13 8.33 -3.50
CA VAL A 194 11.28 8.62 -4.94
C VAL A 194 12.57 8.03 -5.49
N ARG A 195 13.70 8.17 -4.79
CA ARG A 195 14.97 7.56 -5.21
C ARG A 195 14.79 6.06 -5.41
N ARG A 196 14.17 5.35 -4.47
CA ARG A 196 13.91 3.90 -4.58
C ARG A 196 13.04 3.52 -5.77
N LEU A 197 11.96 4.27 -6.01
CA LEU A 197 11.07 4.04 -7.15
C LEU A 197 11.80 4.10 -8.49
N PHE A 198 12.77 5.01 -8.61
CA PHE A 198 13.53 5.23 -9.83
C PHE A 198 14.95 4.64 -9.79
N ALA A 199 15.36 4.01 -8.68
CA ALA A 199 16.69 3.41 -8.52
C ALA A 199 16.93 2.24 -9.48
N LEU A 200 15.88 1.69 -10.10
CA LEU A 200 16.01 0.73 -11.20
C LEU A 200 16.82 1.28 -12.39
N GLU A 201 17.02 2.60 -12.48
CA GLU A 201 17.76 3.26 -13.56
C GLU A 201 19.14 3.79 -13.13
N ARG A 202 19.49 3.72 -11.83
CA ARG A 202 20.82 4.11 -11.35
C ARG A 202 21.81 2.95 -11.45
N PRO A 203 23.04 3.20 -11.93
CA PRO A 203 24.08 2.18 -11.89
C PRO A 203 24.43 1.89 -10.42
N LEU A 204 24.31 0.64 -10.02
CA LEU A 204 24.80 0.17 -8.72
C LEU A 204 26.32 0.34 -8.64
N PRO A 205 26.90 0.46 -7.43
CA PRO A 205 28.35 0.34 -7.25
C PRO A 205 28.87 -0.92 -7.93
N LYS A 206 30.04 -0.84 -8.59
CA LYS A 206 30.56 -1.93 -9.44
C LYS A 206 30.73 -3.25 -8.69
N SER A 207 31.06 -3.16 -7.41
CA SER A 207 31.19 -4.28 -6.47
C SER A 207 29.86 -4.94 -6.12
N LEU A 208 28.71 -4.26 -6.29
CA LEU A 208 27.39 -4.76 -5.93
C LEU A 208 26.65 -5.33 -7.15
N ARG A 209 26.18 -6.57 -7.05
CA ARG A 209 25.49 -7.26 -8.15
C ARG A 209 24.09 -7.68 -7.72
N LYS A 210 23.09 -7.27 -8.50
CA LYS A 210 21.71 -7.76 -8.38
C LYS A 210 21.64 -9.24 -8.76
N THR A 211 20.94 -10.03 -7.97
CA THR A 211 20.69 -11.45 -8.24
C THR A 211 19.21 -11.73 -8.43
N ARG A 212 18.89 -12.81 -9.15
CA ARG A 212 17.49 -13.27 -9.32
C ARG A 212 17.03 -14.16 -8.17
N GLY A 213 17.95 -14.87 -7.51
CA GLY A 213 17.69 -15.72 -6.35
C GLY A 213 18.46 -15.24 -5.12
N GLY A 214 18.04 -15.73 -3.96
CA GLY A 214 18.70 -15.47 -2.68
C GLY A 214 19.91 -16.37 -2.43
N PRO A 215 20.59 -16.16 -1.28
CA PRO A 215 21.70 -16.99 -0.83
C PRO A 215 21.29 -18.45 -0.65
N ASP A 216 22.21 -19.39 -0.91
CA ASP A 216 22.03 -20.80 -0.51
C ASP A 216 22.19 -20.93 1.00
N ARG A 217 21.07 -20.98 1.72
CA ARG A 217 21.03 -20.97 3.19
C ARG A 217 21.82 -22.10 3.87
N ARG A 218 22.22 -23.14 3.13
CA ARG A 218 23.01 -24.26 3.66
C ARG A 218 24.47 -23.92 3.89
N VAL A 219 24.98 -22.84 3.29
CA VAL A 219 26.38 -22.41 3.40
C VAL A 219 26.51 -21.04 4.08
N ASP A 220 25.48 -20.63 4.81
CA ASP A 220 25.48 -19.42 5.60
C ASP A 220 26.44 -19.57 6.78
N LEU A 221 27.34 -18.61 6.92
CA LEU A 221 28.17 -18.46 8.12
C LEU A 221 27.54 -17.52 9.13
N PHE A 222 26.76 -16.57 8.62
CA PHE A 222 26.04 -15.58 9.41
C PHE A 222 24.79 -15.14 8.63
N SER A 223 23.67 -14.95 9.33
CA SER A 223 22.44 -14.43 8.75
C SER A 223 21.67 -13.67 9.82
N THR A 224 21.25 -12.44 9.53
CA THR A 224 20.42 -11.66 10.45
C THR A 224 19.57 -10.65 9.70
N GLU A 225 18.45 -10.27 10.32
CA GLU A 225 17.63 -9.12 9.92
C GLU A 225 17.86 -8.01 10.93
N VAL A 226 18.17 -6.81 10.44
CA VAL A 226 18.56 -5.69 11.29
C VAL A 226 18.00 -4.37 10.74
N ASP A 227 17.69 -3.44 11.63
CA ASP A 227 17.37 -2.07 11.24
C ASP A 227 18.57 -1.40 10.51
N ASN A 228 18.31 -0.57 9.51
CA ASN A 228 19.34 0.07 8.69
C ASN A 228 20.36 0.86 9.53
N ASP A 229 19.93 1.49 10.62
CA ASP A 229 20.77 2.28 11.53
C ASP A 229 21.74 1.42 12.36
N LYS A 230 21.42 0.13 12.53
CA LYS A 230 22.23 -0.85 13.27
C LYS A 230 23.09 -1.73 12.36
N LEU A 231 22.92 -1.65 11.04
CA LEU A 231 23.65 -2.49 10.11
C LEU A 231 25.17 -2.33 10.22
N PHE A 232 25.67 -1.11 10.44
CA PHE A 232 27.10 -0.89 10.62
C PHE A 232 27.68 -1.71 11.80
N VAL A 233 26.93 -1.81 12.90
CA VAL A 233 27.32 -2.59 14.08
C VAL A 233 27.37 -4.09 13.74
N VAL A 234 26.38 -4.59 13.00
CA VAL A 234 26.34 -5.99 12.55
C VAL A 234 27.52 -6.30 11.63
N LEU A 235 27.83 -5.42 10.67
CA LEU A 235 28.95 -5.61 9.76
C LEU A 235 30.29 -5.58 10.49
N THR A 236 30.44 -4.71 11.48
CA THR A 236 31.64 -4.67 12.35
C THR A 236 31.79 -5.97 13.15
N LEU A 237 30.68 -6.53 13.65
CA LEU A 237 30.70 -7.83 14.33
C LEU A 237 31.17 -8.94 13.37
N ILE A 238 30.62 -8.99 12.16
CA ILE A 238 31.02 -9.95 11.13
C ILE A 238 32.51 -9.79 10.80
N GLU A 239 32.99 -8.55 10.63
CA GLU A 239 34.40 -8.28 10.38
C GLU A 239 35.29 -8.82 11.50
N SER A 240 34.95 -8.52 12.75
CA SER A 240 35.73 -8.98 13.90
C SER A 240 35.77 -10.51 14.03
N GLN A 241 34.69 -11.20 13.64
CA GLN A 241 34.54 -12.64 13.80
C GLN A 241 35.16 -13.43 12.64
N PHE A 242 35.05 -12.91 11.41
CA PHE A 242 35.42 -13.64 10.20
C PHE A 242 36.61 -13.03 9.45
N GLY A 243 37.10 -11.86 9.86
CA GLY A 243 38.23 -11.18 9.22
C GLY A 243 37.92 -10.66 7.81
N VAL A 244 36.64 -10.36 7.55
CA VAL A 244 36.16 -9.93 6.22
C VAL A 244 35.44 -8.59 6.29
N ARG A 245 35.60 -7.79 5.23
CA ARG A 245 35.10 -6.42 5.10
C ARG A 245 34.30 -6.25 3.84
N LEU A 246 33.47 -5.22 3.80
CA LEU A 246 32.90 -4.76 2.55
C LEU A 246 33.96 -4.04 1.70
N PRO A 247 33.85 -4.10 0.36
CA PRO A 247 34.63 -3.25 -0.52
C PRO A 247 34.49 -1.76 -0.13
N PRO A 248 35.58 -0.96 -0.20
CA PRO A 248 35.55 0.45 0.18
C PRO A 248 34.48 1.28 -0.52
N GLU A 249 34.12 0.89 -1.75
CA GLU A 249 33.09 1.53 -2.59
C GLU A 249 31.68 1.50 -1.98
N ILE A 250 31.41 0.59 -1.05
CA ILE A 250 30.09 0.40 -0.43
C ILE A 250 30.16 0.37 1.11
N ALA A 251 31.33 0.67 1.69
CA ALA A 251 31.56 0.60 3.12
C ALA A 251 30.77 1.66 3.91
N ASP A 252 30.38 2.76 3.26
CA ASP A 252 29.55 3.81 3.84
C ASP A 252 28.05 3.48 3.89
N LEU A 253 27.64 2.34 3.31
CA LEU A 253 26.27 1.85 3.23
C LEU A 253 25.29 2.77 2.49
N ALA A 254 25.77 3.81 1.80
CA ALA A 254 24.91 4.76 1.08
C ALA A 254 24.07 4.08 -0.01
N PHE A 255 24.55 2.95 -0.55
CA PHE A 255 23.85 2.15 -1.55
C PHE A 255 22.50 1.60 -1.09
N LEU A 256 22.26 1.44 0.23
CA LEU A 256 21.00 0.91 0.78
C LEU A 256 19.82 1.84 0.54
N GLU A 257 20.06 3.15 0.44
CA GLU A 257 19.00 4.11 0.11
C GLU A 257 18.41 3.82 -1.28
N ASP A 258 19.25 3.34 -2.20
CA ASP A 258 18.90 3.09 -3.59
C ASP A 258 18.47 1.64 -3.85
N LEU A 259 18.46 0.75 -2.84
CA LEU A 259 18.03 -0.62 -3.05
C LEU A 259 16.50 -0.75 -3.13
N PRO A 260 15.95 -1.51 -4.09
CA PRO A 260 14.56 -1.94 -4.07
C PRO A 260 14.31 -3.01 -3.00
N VAL A 261 13.14 -2.94 -2.35
CA VAL A 261 12.62 -3.94 -1.39
C VAL A 261 12.46 -5.30 -2.08
N ASP A 262 12.65 -6.38 -1.32
CA ASP A 262 12.50 -7.78 -1.74
C ASP A 262 13.37 -8.21 -2.93
N ARG A 263 14.54 -7.56 -3.07
CA ARG A 263 15.53 -7.90 -4.10
C ARG A 263 16.86 -8.24 -3.44
N TRP A 264 17.44 -9.33 -3.89
CA TRP A 264 18.76 -9.76 -3.44
C TRP A 264 19.88 -9.09 -4.21
N PHE A 265 20.88 -8.65 -3.46
CA PHE A 265 22.14 -8.10 -3.94
C PHE A 265 23.27 -8.84 -3.28
N ARG A 266 24.39 -8.97 -3.98
CA ARG A 266 25.59 -9.58 -3.43
C ARG A 266 26.85 -8.85 -3.83
N THR A 267 27.87 -9.01 -3.01
CA THR A 267 29.21 -8.47 -3.25
C THR A 267 30.26 -9.41 -2.66
N ALA A 268 31.43 -9.45 -3.27
CA ALA A 268 32.54 -10.21 -2.72
C ALA A 268 33.07 -9.47 -1.48
N ALA A 269 33.32 -10.19 -0.40
CA ALA A 269 33.99 -9.60 0.76
C ALA A 269 35.51 -9.50 0.51
N GLU A 270 36.14 -8.50 1.10
CA GLU A 270 37.60 -8.33 1.12
C GLU A 270 38.15 -8.81 2.46
N GLY A 271 39.32 -9.45 2.50
CA GLY A 271 39.91 -9.91 3.76
C GLY A 271 41.14 -10.79 3.57
N GLU A 272 41.82 -11.09 4.68
CA GLU A 272 43.07 -11.88 4.69
C GLU A 272 42.85 -13.40 4.58
N SER A 273 41.61 -13.84 4.36
CA SER A 273 41.27 -15.27 4.39
C SER A 273 41.61 -15.97 3.08
N ASP A 274 42.18 -17.18 3.19
CA ASP A 274 42.44 -18.09 2.05
C ASP A 274 41.15 -18.56 1.34
N ALA A 275 39.97 -18.24 1.90
CA ALA A 275 38.68 -18.55 1.31
C ALA A 275 37.96 -17.29 0.82
N GLY A 276 37.25 -17.41 -0.31
CA GLY A 276 36.37 -16.34 -0.79
C GLY A 276 35.09 -16.26 0.05
N TYR A 277 34.61 -15.05 0.32
CA TYR A 277 33.34 -14.80 1.01
C TYR A 277 32.44 -13.91 0.17
N THR A 278 31.13 -14.05 0.38
CA THR A 278 30.12 -13.21 -0.27
C THR A 278 29.18 -12.66 0.78
N PHE A 279 29.03 -11.34 0.78
CA PHE A 279 27.93 -10.67 1.47
C PHE A 279 26.71 -10.64 0.57
N TRP A 280 25.56 -10.91 1.15
CA TRP A 280 24.26 -10.75 0.54
C TRP A 280 23.44 -9.74 1.34
N PHE A 281 22.68 -8.92 0.62
CA PHE A 281 21.80 -7.91 1.16
C PHE A 281 20.42 -8.03 0.53
N ARG A 282 19.38 -7.92 1.33
CA ARG A 282 18.00 -7.70 0.89
C ARG A 282 17.33 -6.72 1.83
N LEU A 283 16.66 -5.70 1.29
CA LEU A 283 15.75 -4.91 2.11
C LEU A 283 14.44 -5.69 2.26
N GLU A 284 14.09 -6.10 3.50
CA GLU A 284 12.79 -6.70 3.82
C GLU A 284 11.69 -5.62 3.84
N THR A 285 12.05 -4.46 4.38
CA THR A 285 11.18 -3.28 4.45
C THR A 285 11.99 -2.04 4.12
N ASP A 286 11.38 -0.86 4.27
CA ASP A 286 12.09 0.40 4.02
C ASP A 286 13.25 0.64 4.99
N ASP A 287 13.21 0.01 6.17
CA ASP A 287 14.11 0.24 7.29
C ASP A 287 14.79 -1.03 7.82
N VAL A 288 14.41 -2.21 7.32
CA VAL A 288 14.99 -3.50 7.74
C VAL A 288 15.75 -4.14 6.59
N VAL A 289 17.00 -4.49 6.85
CA VAL A 289 17.90 -5.18 5.93
C VAL A 289 18.23 -6.56 6.46
N GLU A 290 18.05 -7.55 5.62
CA GLU A 290 18.61 -8.88 5.79
C GLU A 290 20.04 -8.92 5.25
N VAL A 291 20.97 -9.38 6.08
CA VAL A 291 22.38 -9.55 5.73
C VAL A 291 22.82 -10.99 5.96
N VAL A 292 23.44 -11.56 4.94
CA VAL A 292 23.95 -12.93 4.97
C VAL A 292 25.41 -12.94 4.55
N LEU A 293 26.26 -13.60 5.33
CA LEU A 293 27.64 -13.92 4.94
C LEU A 293 27.71 -15.39 4.55
N GLN A 294 28.23 -15.66 3.35
CA GLN A 294 28.47 -17.02 2.87
C GLN A 294 29.95 -17.24 2.56
N ARG A 295 30.42 -18.46 2.78
CA ARG A 295 31.71 -18.92 2.28
C ARG A 295 31.54 -19.44 0.86
N ILE A 296 32.36 -18.97 -0.08
CA ILE A 296 32.47 -19.56 -1.40
C ILE A 296 33.37 -20.79 -1.27
N SER A 297 32.80 -21.97 -1.41
CA SER A 297 33.60 -23.19 -1.65
C SER A 297 34.30 -23.02 -2.99
N SER A 298 35.64 -22.94 -3.01
CA SER A 298 36.42 -22.79 -4.23
C SER A 298 35.95 -23.77 -5.31
N PRO A 299 35.59 -23.31 -6.53
CA PRO A 299 35.37 -24.24 -7.63
C PRO A 299 36.75 -24.74 -8.08
N ASN A 300 37.12 -25.94 -7.64
CA ASN A 300 38.20 -26.77 -8.17
C ASN A 300 39.52 -26.06 -8.55
N LEU A 301 40.43 -25.94 -7.59
CA LEU A 301 41.87 -26.06 -7.88
C LEU A 301 42.17 -27.52 -8.25
N SER A 302 41.73 -27.98 -9.41
CA SER A 302 42.29 -29.17 -10.05
C SER A 302 42.17 -29.06 -11.57
N LYS A 303 43.27 -28.62 -12.18
CA LYS A 303 43.93 -29.21 -13.35
C LYS A 303 44.82 -28.14 -13.99
N THR A 304 46.02 -28.00 -13.45
CA THR A 304 47.19 -27.64 -14.27
C THR A 304 47.59 -28.92 -15.02
N PRO A 305 47.85 -28.87 -16.35
CA PRO A 305 48.31 -30.03 -17.11
C PRO A 305 49.64 -30.58 -16.61
#